data_AF-A0A3D3DSI4-F1
#
_entry.id   AF-A0A3D3DSI4-F1
#
_cell.length_a   1.000
_cell.length_b   1.000
_cell.length_c   1.000
_cell.angle_alpha   90.00
_cell.angle_beta   90.00
_cell.angle_gamma   90.00
#
_symmetry.space_group_name_H-M   'P 1'
#
loop_
_entity.id
_entity.type
_entity.pdbx_description
1 polymer ?
#
loop_
_entity_poly.entity_id
_entity_poly.type
_entity_poly.pdbx_seq_one_letter_code
_entity_poly.pdbx_strand_id
1 'polypeptide(L)' 'MLKIGSGVSMEIYRLGIGDLNGDGKVDIVVGNKKGVFAFIPK' A
#
# COMPACT_ATOMS: atom_id res chain seq x y z
N MET A 1 12.08 11.61 14.73
CA MET A 1 12.77 11.94 13.46
C MET A 1 12.33 10.92 12.42
N LEU A 2 11.51 11.32 11.45
CA LEU A 2 11.06 10.42 10.39
C LEU A 2 12.22 10.18 9.43
N LYS A 3 12.60 8.91 9.24
CA LYS A 3 13.68 8.52 8.33
C LYS A 3 13.06 7.98 7.04
N ILE A 4 13.18 8.73 5.95
CA ILE A 4 12.83 8.26 4.62
C ILE A 4 14.10 7.68 3.98
N GLY A 5 14.13 6.36 3.78
CA GLY A 5 15.19 5.70 3.03
C GLY A 5 14.98 5.87 1.52
N SER A 6 16.06 5.94 0.74
CA SER A 6 15.96 5.90 -0.72
C SER A 6 15.55 4.49 -1.15
N GLY A 7 14.35 4.37 -1.71
CA GLY A 7 13.79 3.12 -2.23
C GLY A 7 13.65 3.15 -3.75
N VAL A 8 13.58 1.95 -4.33
CA VAL A 8 13.28 1.69 -5.76
C VAL A 8 12.14 2.59 -6.23
N SER A 9 12.32 3.31 -7.34
CA SER A 9 11.25 4.14 -7.91
C SER A 9 10.06 3.26 -8.29
N MET A 10 8.95 3.44 -7.58
CA MET A 10 7.66 2.82 -7.86
C MET A 10 6.71 3.95 -8.27
N GLU A 11 6.40 4.03 -9.56
CA GLU A 11 5.36 4.94 -10.05
C GLU A 11 3.99 4.40 -9.63
N ILE A 12 3.41 4.98 -8.59
CA ILE A 12 2.06 4.65 -8.16
C ILE A 12 1.07 5.32 -9.11
N TYR A 13 0.19 4.53 -9.72
CA TYR A 13 -0.90 5.05 -10.55
C TYR A 13 -2.22 5.09 -9.81
N ARG A 14 -2.41 4.20 -8.82
CA ARG A 14 -3.66 4.03 -8.09
C ARG A 14 -3.39 3.73 -6.62
N LEU A 15 -4.20 4.35 -5.77
CA LEU A 15 -4.25 4.10 -4.33
C LEU A 15 -5.71 3.77 -3.97
N GLY A 16 -5.90 2.77 -3.12
CA GLY A 16 -7.19 2.41 -2.53
C GLY A 16 -7.04 2.12 -1.04
N ILE A 17 -8.10 2.40 -0.29
CA ILE A 17 -8.21 2.10 1.14
C ILE A 17 -9.57 1.43 1.40
N GLY A 18 -9.61 0.50 2.35
CA GLY A 18 -10.81 -0.24 2.74
C GLY A 18 -10.47 -1.41 3.65
N ASP A 19 -11.48 -2.12 4.13
CA ASP A 19 -11.30 -3.39 4.85
C ASP A 19 -11.44 -4.54 3.85
N LEU A 20 -10.31 -5.16 3.48
CA LEU A 20 -10.25 -6.20 2.45
C LEU A 20 -10.31 -7.60 3.05
N ASN A 21 -9.89 -7.76 4.31
CA ASN A 21 -9.82 -9.06 4.99
C ASN A 21 -10.96 -9.29 6.00
N GLY A 22 -11.76 -8.26 6.30
CA GLY A 22 -12.91 -8.32 7.20
C GLY A 22 -12.56 -8.18 8.69
N ASP A 23 -11.39 -7.65 9.04
CA ASP A 23 -10.95 -7.53 10.43
C ASP A 23 -11.33 -6.20 11.10
N GLY A 24 -11.98 -5.30 10.36
CA GLY A 24 -12.40 -3.98 10.83
C GLY A 24 -11.28 -2.94 10.88
N LYS A 25 -10.07 -3.24 10.40
CA LYS A 25 -8.96 -2.30 10.24
C LYS A 25 -8.88 -1.81 8.79
N VAL A 26 -8.19 -0.68 8.61
CA VAL A 26 -7.99 -0.10 7.27
C VAL A 26 -6.78 -0.77 6.61
N ASP A 27 -7.03 -1.45 5.50
CA ASP A 27 -6.01 -1.95 4.57
C ASP A 27 -5.66 -0.89 3.51
N ILE A 28 -4.47 -1.05 2.92
CA ILE A 28 -3.97 -0.16 1.85
C ILE A 28 -3.63 -0.99 0.61
N VAL A 29 -4.14 -0.57 -0.54
CA VAL A 29 -3.80 -1.14 -1.86
C VAL A 29 -3.07 -0.13 -2.71
N VAL A 30 -1.93 -0.53 -3.27
CA VAL A 30 -1.11 0.28 -4.17
C VAL A 30 -0.99 -0.42 -5.53
N GLY A 31 -1.41 0.26 -6.59
CA GLY A 31 -1.27 -0.21 -7.97
C GLY A 31 -0.20 0.59 -8.74
N ASN A 32 0.72 -0.12 -9.38
CA ASN A 32 1.76 0.44 -10.24
C ASN A 32 2.01 -0.44 -11.48
N LYS A 33 2.93 0.00 -12.36
CA LYS A 33 3.34 -0.78 -13.55
C LYS A 33 3.89 -2.18 -13.27
N LYS A 34 4.29 -2.47 -12.04
CA LYS A 34 4.84 -3.76 -11.61
C LYS A 34 3.78 -4.66 -10.94
N GLY A 35 2.55 -4.18 -10.74
CA GLY A 35 1.45 -4.97 -10.18
C GLY A 35 0.68 -4.25 -9.07
N VAL A 36 0.00 -5.06 -8.26
CA VAL A 36 -0.83 -4.62 -7.13
C VAL A 36 -0.24 -5.17 -5.83
N PHE A 37 -0.05 -4.29 -4.85
CA PHE A 37 0.47 -4.62 -3.53
C PHE A 37 -0.58 -4.26 -2.48
N ALA A 38 -0.83 -5.16 -1.54
CA ALA A 38 -1.73 -4.94 -0.41
C ALA A 38 -0.96 -4.99 0.91
N PHE A 39 -1.22 -4.03 1.78
CA PHE A 39 -0.70 -3.98 3.14
C PHE A 39 -1.87 -4.21 4.10
N ILE A 40 -1.80 -5.33 4.81
CA ILE A 40 -2.83 -5.81 5.73
C ILE A 40 -2.28 -5.75 7.15
N PRO A 41 -2.82 -4.89 8.03
CA PRO A 41 -2.46 -4.86 9.45
C PRO A 41 -2.78 -6.20 10.14
N LYS A 42 -2.02 -6.54 11.18
CA LYS A 42 -2.42 -7.59 12.13
C LYS A 42 -3.32 -7.02 13.19
#